data_AF-A0A969ULF3-F1
#
_entry.id   AF-A0A969ULF3-F1
#
_cell.length_a   1.000
_cell.length_b   1.000
_cell.length_c   1.000
_cell.angle_alpha   90.00
_cell.angle_beta   90.00
_cell.angle_gamma   90.00
#
_symmetry.space_group_name_H-M   'P 1'
#
loop_
_entity.id
_entity.type
_entity.pdbx_description
1 polymer ?
#
loop_
_entity_poly.entity_id
_entity_poly.type
_entity_poly.pdbx_seq_one_letter_code
_entity_poly.pdbx_strand_id
1 'polypeptide(L)'
;MSHVQMISLKALAPSPLNARRIDKKIAIDELAASILAHGLLQGLSVVEVSSGKYQVSAGGRRLAALKLLLKRKAITGDLEVPCQVVPADLAEEASLAENVQRVAMHPLDEVEAFGRLAAEGQTEDAIAARFGASVRHVRQRLALSALSLTLKDAFRKGELGLDAARAFCLVPAHDRQDAVFAIMPKPVSNAYAVRSYLTQGAVRASDRLARFVGLEAYEAAGGIVRRDLFEEDLVFLDSPDVLNALATAKLEELRAPLLAQGWGWVNINIGTGRGDAGSMHRIRPEWHQPTDEQIAAARVLQDKAADLERALKADPTNETLIAELDTIRTTLREMSEALSYFDPEKQALAGCVISIDFEGHVDTIIGIIAKGNHIGQRSTPTFDQMTQGHGFVTFGRQI
;
A
#
# COMPACT_ATOMS: atom_id res chain seq x y z
N MET A 1 28.04 -43.93 18.47
CA MET A 1 27.75 -42.72 19.27
C MET A 1 28.40 -41.55 18.55
N SER A 2 27.62 -40.58 18.09
CA SER A 2 28.18 -39.37 17.50
C SER A 2 28.72 -38.48 18.62
N HIS A 3 30.02 -38.17 18.55
CA HIS A 3 30.68 -37.33 19.55
C HIS A 3 30.50 -35.85 19.19
N VAL A 4 30.11 -35.02 20.15
CA VAL A 4 30.09 -33.56 19.98
C VAL A 4 31.52 -33.05 20.11
N GLN A 5 32.01 -32.35 19.09
CA GLN A 5 33.34 -31.76 19.03
C GLN A 5 33.21 -30.24 18.97
N MET A 6 34.08 -29.53 19.68
CA MET A 6 34.18 -28.09 19.56
C MET A 6 35.06 -27.76 18.35
N ILE A 7 34.51 -27.01 17.39
CA ILE A 7 35.19 -26.69 16.13
C ILE A 7 35.16 -25.18 15.93
N SER A 8 36.32 -24.58 15.68
CA SER A 8 36.45 -23.17 15.32
C SER A 8 35.55 -22.79 14.15
N LEU A 9 34.82 -21.68 14.27
CA LEU A 9 33.93 -21.15 13.22
C LEU A 9 34.66 -20.93 11.87
N LYS A 10 35.96 -20.59 11.89
CA LYS A 10 36.79 -20.44 10.67
C LYS A 10 36.94 -21.74 9.89
N ALA A 11 36.86 -22.89 10.55
CA ALA A 11 36.97 -24.21 9.93
C ALA A 11 35.65 -24.70 9.29
N LEU A 12 34.54 -23.94 9.44
CA LEU A 12 33.20 -24.34 9.01
C LEU A 12 32.78 -23.72 7.67
N ALA A 13 32.52 -24.58 6.68
CA ALA A 13 31.96 -24.22 5.38
C ALA A 13 30.53 -24.75 5.20
N PRO A 14 29.66 -24.10 4.41
CA PRO A 14 28.37 -24.68 4.06
C PRO A 14 28.55 -25.92 3.18
N SER A 15 27.78 -26.99 3.42
CA SER A 15 27.76 -28.17 2.54
C SER A 15 26.71 -28.02 1.42
N PRO A 16 26.96 -28.53 0.21
CA PRO A 16 25.92 -28.68 -0.81
C PRO A 16 24.88 -29.76 -0.44
N LEU A 17 25.16 -30.64 0.52
CA LEU A 17 24.33 -31.79 0.92
C LEU A 17 23.26 -31.44 1.98
N ASN A 18 22.99 -30.16 2.20
CA ASN A 18 21.99 -29.75 3.17
C ASN A 18 20.57 -29.98 2.61
N ALA A 19 19.81 -30.90 3.23
CA ALA A 19 18.46 -31.26 2.82
C ALA A 19 17.52 -30.04 2.75
N ARG A 20 17.73 -29.04 3.62
CA ARG A 20 17.03 -27.75 3.56
C ARG A 20 17.86 -26.75 2.76
N ARG A 21 17.62 -26.70 1.45
CA ARG A 21 18.13 -25.62 0.59
C ARG A 21 17.60 -24.29 1.10
N ILE A 22 18.47 -23.30 1.26
CA ILE A 22 18.17 -22.03 1.95
C ILE A 22 16.96 -21.36 1.31
N ASP A 23 15.82 -21.35 2.01
CA ASP A 23 14.73 -20.43 1.74
C ASP A 23 15.24 -19.02 2.04
N LYS A 24 15.46 -18.23 0.98
CA LYS A 24 15.94 -16.84 1.04
C LYS A 24 15.04 -15.91 1.88
N LYS A 25 13.87 -16.37 2.32
CA LYS A 25 12.86 -15.59 3.06
C LYS A 25 12.92 -15.74 4.59
N ILE A 26 13.85 -16.51 5.15
CA ILE A 26 13.86 -16.74 6.61
C ILE A 26 14.78 -15.73 7.32
N ALA A 27 14.26 -15.09 8.37
CA ALA A 27 14.95 -14.08 9.17
C ALA A 27 16.23 -14.62 9.85
N ILE A 28 17.38 -14.52 9.15
CA ILE A 28 18.70 -14.82 9.69
C ILE A 28 19.10 -13.81 10.78
N ASP A 29 18.61 -12.58 10.68
CA ASP A 29 18.84 -11.52 11.67
C ASP A 29 18.28 -11.86 13.05
N GLU A 30 17.04 -12.33 13.13
CA GLU A 30 16.41 -12.78 14.38
C GLU A 30 17.19 -13.94 15.00
N LEU A 31 17.60 -14.92 14.17
CA LEU A 31 18.40 -16.05 14.65
C LEU A 31 19.79 -15.62 15.15
N ALA A 32 20.43 -14.64 14.49
CA ALA A 32 21.71 -14.10 14.92
C ALA A 32 21.59 -13.38 16.27
N ALA A 33 20.55 -12.56 16.45
CA ALA A 33 20.28 -11.90 17.73
C ALA A 33 19.97 -12.91 18.84
N SER A 34 19.21 -13.97 18.56
CA SER A 34 18.95 -15.07 19.51
C SER A 34 20.23 -15.79 19.93
N ILE A 35 21.15 -16.08 18.99
CA ILE A 35 22.44 -16.70 19.29
C ILE A 35 23.31 -15.79 20.18
N LEU A 36 23.27 -14.47 20.00
CA LEU A 36 23.97 -13.55 20.92
C LEU A 36 23.38 -13.57 22.32
N ALA A 37 22.04 -13.65 22.44
CA ALA A 37 21.36 -13.60 23.73
C ALA A 37 21.45 -14.92 24.53
N HIS A 38 21.46 -16.06 23.85
CA HIS A 38 21.32 -17.39 24.49
C HIS A 38 22.44 -18.38 24.15
N GLY A 39 23.37 -17.99 23.28
CA GLY A 39 24.33 -18.93 22.70
C GLY A 39 23.69 -19.86 21.67
N LEU A 40 24.49 -20.78 21.14
CA LEU A 40 24.02 -21.76 20.17
C LEU A 40 23.38 -22.95 20.90
N LEU A 41 22.06 -22.92 21.07
CA LEU A 41 21.31 -23.96 21.81
C LEU A 41 21.35 -25.35 21.16
N GLN A 42 21.47 -25.42 19.83
CA GLN A 42 21.59 -26.66 19.08
C GLN A 42 22.84 -26.59 18.19
N GLY A 43 23.78 -27.52 18.42
CA GLY A 43 25.03 -27.63 17.65
C GLY A 43 24.83 -28.00 16.18
N LEU A 44 25.86 -27.81 15.35
CA LEU A 44 25.81 -28.06 13.91
C LEU A 44 26.14 -29.52 13.59
N SER A 45 25.55 -30.10 12.54
CA SER A 45 26.02 -31.40 12.03
C SER A 45 26.99 -31.17 10.89
N VAL A 46 28.16 -31.80 10.97
CA VAL A 46 29.27 -31.54 10.04
C VAL A 46 29.89 -32.81 9.51
N VAL A 47 30.48 -32.72 8.32
CA VAL A 47 31.30 -33.76 7.69
C VAL A 47 32.71 -33.22 7.58
N GLU A 48 33.70 -33.99 8.01
CA GLU A 48 35.10 -33.65 7.77
C GLU A 48 35.46 -33.91 6.29
N VAL A 49 35.93 -32.88 5.59
CA VAL A 49 36.27 -32.97 4.15
C VAL A 49 37.77 -33.04 3.89
N SER A 50 38.56 -32.52 4.82
CA SER A 50 40.02 -32.61 4.85
C SER A 50 40.48 -32.30 6.27
N SER A 51 41.66 -32.76 6.68
CA SER A 51 42.20 -32.54 8.03
C SER A 51 41.95 -31.11 8.55
N GLY A 52 41.07 -31.01 9.56
CA GLY A 52 40.72 -29.75 10.22
C GLY A 52 39.77 -28.80 9.47
N LYS A 53 39.13 -29.25 8.37
CA LYS A 53 38.08 -28.50 7.67
C LYS A 53 36.78 -29.30 7.59
N TYR A 54 35.68 -28.63 7.90
CA TYR A 54 34.38 -29.28 8.04
C TYR A 54 33.32 -28.57 7.21
N GLN A 55 32.42 -29.35 6.63
CA GLN A 55 31.24 -28.87 5.92
C GLN A 55 29.97 -29.14 6.72
N VAL A 56 29.12 -28.12 6.88
CA VAL A 56 27.87 -28.18 7.64
C VAL A 56 26.78 -28.82 6.79
N SER A 57 26.41 -30.07 7.11
CA SER A 57 25.35 -30.85 6.45
C SER A 57 23.96 -30.58 7.03
N ALA A 58 23.86 -30.20 8.31
CA ALA A 58 22.62 -29.73 8.94
C ALA A 58 22.88 -28.51 9.85
N GLY A 59 21.96 -27.55 9.84
CA GLY A 59 22.11 -26.28 10.58
C GLY A 59 22.60 -25.10 9.72
N GLY A 60 22.42 -25.12 8.41
CA GLY A 60 22.84 -24.04 7.51
C GLY A 60 22.38 -22.63 7.92
N ARG A 61 21.15 -22.48 8.46
CA ARG A 61 20.66 -21.20 9.01
C ARG A 61 21.48 -20.72 10.22
N ARG A 62 21.86 -21.63 11.12
CA ARG A 62 22.69 -21.34 12.31
C ARG A 62 24.11 -20.95 11.89
N LEU A 63 24.71 -21.65 10.92
CA LEU A 63 25.98 -21.24 10.33
C LEU A 63 25.91 -19.84 9.70
N ALA A 64 24.85 -19.55 8.94
CA ALA A 64 24.65 -18.23 8.33
C ALA A 64 24.52 -17.11 9.38
N ALA A 65 23.77 -17.36 10.45
CA ALA A 65 23.63 -16.44 11.58
C ALA A 65 24.98 -16.20 12.30
N LEU A 66 25.74 -17.26 12.59
CA LEU A 66 27.10 -17.13 13.15
C LEU A 66 28.03 -16.33 12.23
N LYS A 67 28.01 -16.60 10.91
CA LYS A 67 28.80 -15.83 9.93
C LYS A 67 28.37 -14.36 9.86
N LEU A 68 27.07 -14.07 10.00
CA LEU A 68 26.56 -12.70 10.09
C LEU A 68 27.08 -11.99 11.34
N LEU A 69 27.06 -12.65 12.50
CA LEU A 69 27.62 -12.12 13.75
C LEU A 69 29.12 -11.85 13.64
N LEU A 70 29.87 -12.76 13.01
CA LEU A 70 31.29 -12.58 12.73
C LEU A 70 31.54 -11.36 11.84
N LYS A 71 30.74 -11.20 10.77
CA LYS A 71 30.80 -10.03 9.88
C LYS A 71 30.49 -8.73 10.63
N ARG A 72 29.55 -8.77 11.57
CA ARG A 72 29.21 -7.65 12.48
C ARG A 72 30.22 -7.42 13.59
N LYS A 73 31.28 -8.24 13.68
CA LYS A 73 32.28 -8.23 14.76
C LYS A 73 31.69 -8.43 16.17
N ALA A 74 30.50 -9.01 16.25
CA ALA A 74 29.84 -9.33 17.52
C ALA A 74 30.40 -10.62 18.16
N ILE A 75 31.04 -11.47 17.35
CA ILE A 75 31.78 -12.67 17.78
C ILE A 75 33.12 -12.75 17.04
N THR A 76 34.03 -13.59 17.53
CA THR A 76 35.32 -13.85 16.87
C THR A 76 35.25 -15.12 16.00
N GLY A 77 36.15 -15.22 15.02
CA GLY A 77 36.21 -16.41 14.15
C GLY A 77 36.79 -17.64 14.85
N ASP A 78 37.45 -17.43 16.00
CA ASP A 78 37.98 -18.47 16.87
C ASP A 78 36.93 -18.97 17.88
N LEU A 79 35.66 -18.53 17.74
CA LEU A 79 34.56 -19.07 18.50
C LEU A 79 34.45 -20.58 18.26
N GLU A 80 34.58 -21.33 19.34
CA GLU A 80 34.39 -22.77 19.37
C GLU A 80 32.90 -23.11 19.26
N VAL A 81 32.52 -23.78 18.18
CA VAL A 81 31.13 -24.14 17.88
C VAL A 81 30.90 -25.63 18.16
N PRO A 82 29.89 -26.01 18.97
CA PRO A 82 29.57 -27.41 19.19
C PRO A 82 29.06 -28.04 17.90
N CYS A 83 29.76 -29.06 17.42
CA CYS A 83 29.48 -29.75 16.18
C CYS A 83 29.41 -31.26 16.37
N GLN A 84 28.40 -31.89 15.80
CA GLN A 84 28.31 -33.33 15.69
C GLN A 84 28.96 -33.77 14.38
N VAL A 85 30.08 -34.48 14.47
CA VAL A 85 30.76 -35.01 13.27
C VAL A 85 30.05 -36.28 12.81
N VAL A 86 29.60 -36.28 11.55
CA VAL A 86 28.87 -37.36 10.91
C VAL A 86 29.72 -37.91 9.75
N PRO A 87 29.81 -39.24 9.58
CA PRO A 87 30.43 -39.85 8.41
C PRO A 87 29.82 -39.34 7.10
N ALA A 88 30.65 -39.15 6.07
CA ALA A 88 30.25 -38.53 4.81
C ALA A 88 29.13 -39.31 4.09
N ASP A 89 29.17 -40.64 4.15
CA ASP A 89 28.20 -41.58 3.59
C ASP A 89 26.83 -41.51 4.28
N LEU A 90 26.78 -41.09 5.55
CA LEU A 90 25.55 -40.96 6.34
C LEU A 90 25.05 -39.51 6.44
N ALA A 91 25.77 -38.54 5.87
CA ALA A 91 25.51 -37.12 6.07
C ALA A 91 24.16 -36.67 5.49
N GLU A 92 23.80 -37.16 4.31
CA GLU A 92 22.54 -36.82 3.65
C GLU A 92 21.35 -37.48 4.37
N GLU A 93 21.47 -38.76 4.72
CA GLU A 93 20.44 -39.50 5.46
C GLU A 93 20.22 -38.90 6.86
N ALA A 94 21.28 -38.58 7.59
CA ALA A 94 21.19 -37.93 8.91
C ALA A 94 20.56 -36.53 8.82
N SER A 95 20.90 -35.75 7.78
CA SER A 95 20.31 -34.43 7.54
C SER A 95 18.81 -34.53 7.22
N LEU A 96 18.42 -35.51 6.39
CA LEU A 96 17.02 -35.77 6.07
C LEU A 96 16.25 -36.28 7.29
N ALA A 97 16.80 -37.25 8.02
CA ALA A 97 16.18 -37.82 9.21
C ALA A 97 15.94 -36.77 10.30
N GLU A 98 16.92 -35.88 10.56
CA GLU A 98 16.77 -34.75 11.50
C GLU A 98 15.62 -33.84 11.07
N ASN A 99 15.55 -33.47 9.80
CA ASN A 99 14.52 -32.55 9.33
C ASN A 99 13.12 -33.20 9.26
N VAL A 100 13.03 -34.50 8.95
CA VAL A 100 11.75 -35.26 8.88
C VAL A 100 11.19 -35.53 10.28
N GLN A 101 12.03 -35.91 11.24
CA GLN A 101 11.60 -36.20 12.61
C GLN A 101 11.31 -34.93 13.42
N ARG A 102 11.70 -33.75 12.91
CA ARG A 102 11.47 -32.47 13.57
C ARG A 102 9.99 -32.09 13.54
N VAL A 103 9.31 -32.34 14.65
CA VAL A 103 7.97 -31.80 14.90
C VAL A 103 8.11 -30.29 15.18
N ALA A 104 7.54 -29.47 14.31
CA ALA A 104 7.51 -28.03 14.54
C ALA A 104 6.63 -27.71 15.75
N MET A 105 7.13 -26.85 16.65
CA MET A 105 6.31 -26.27 17.71
C MET A 105 5.07 -25.61 17.09
N HIS A 106 3.91 -25.78 17.73
CA HIS A 106 2.71 -25.14 17.24
C HIS A 106 2.85 -23.62 17.39
N PRO A 107 2.46 -22.79 16.40
CA PRO A 107 2.63 -21.33 16.49
C PRO A 107 1.97 -20.71 17.74
N LEU A 108 0.89 -21.33 18.24
CA LEU A 108 0.22 -20.86 19.44
C LEU A 108 1.05 -21.09 20.72
N ASP A 109 1.88 -22.13 20.79
CA ASP A 109 2.67 -22.43 21.99
C ASP A 109 3.74 -21.34 22.20
N GLU A 110 4.35 -20.87 21.10
CA GLU A 110 5.26 -19.73 21.11
C GLU A 110 4.51 -18.46 21.57
N VAL A 111 3.35 -18.18 20.97
CA VAL A 111 2.51 -17.03 21.29
C VAL A 111 2.10 -17.00 22.77
N GLU A 112 1.71 -18.14 23.34
CA GLU A 112 1.35 -18.26 24.76
C GLU A 112 2.55 -18.05 25.68
N ALA A 113 3.75 -18.50 25.28
CA ALA A 113 4.97 -18.23 26.03
C ALA A 113 5.27 -16.74 26.13
N PHE A 114 5.12 -15.99 25.03
CA PHE A 114 5.28 -14.53 25.03
C PHE A 114 4.19 -13.86 25.88
N GLY A 115 2.94 -14.33 25.77
CA GLY A 115 1.83 -13.83 26.59
C GLY A 115 2.06 -13.99 28.09
N ARG A 116 2.61 -15.13 28.53
CA ARG A 116 2.96 -15.34 29.95
C ARG A 116 4.02 -14.35 30.45
N LEU A 117 5.07 -14.12 29.67
CA LEU A 117 6.11 -13.16 30.04
C LEU A 117 5.59 -11.73 30.16
N ALA A 118 4.69 -11.32 29.27
CA ALA A 118 4.01 -10.04 29.39
C ALA A 118 3.10 -9.98 30.64
N ALA A 119 2.39 -11.06 30.95
CA ALA A 119 1.56 -11.15 32.15
C ALA A 119 2.37 -11.13 33.46
N GLU A 120 3.62 -11.59 33.42
CA GLU A 120 4.61 -11.46 34.51
C GLU A 120 5.18 -10.03 34.65
N GLY A 121 4.75 -9.08 33.82
CA GLY A 121 5.13 -7.68 33.86
C GLY A 121 6.36 -7.32 33.03
N GLN A 122 6.86 -8.22 32.17
CA GLN A 122 7.94 -7.86 31.25
C GLN A 122 7.44 -6.93 30.14
N THR A 123 8.20 -5.88 29.85
CA THR A 123 7.90 -4.96 28.74
C THR A 123 8.20 -5.60 27.39
N GLU A 124 7.57 -5.09 26.33
CA GLU A 124 7.81 -5.58 24.96
C GLU A 124 9.30 -5.50 24.57
N ASP A 125 9.98 -4.41 24.96
CA ASP A 125 11.41 -4.21 24.75
C ASP A 125 12.26 -5.25 25.52
N ALA A 126 11.89 -5.56 26.77
CA ALA A 126 12.60 -6.55 27.57
C ALA A 126 12.45 -7.96 26.96
N ILE A 127 11.24 -8.31 26.50
CA ILE A 127 10.99 -9.58 25.80
C ILE A 127 11.76 -9.61 24.48
N ALA A 128 11.74 -8.53 23.70
CA ALA A 128 12.46 -8.42 22.42
C ALA A 128 13.96 -8.65 22.60
N ALA A 129 14.57 -7.94 23.57
CA ALA A 129 15.97 -8.10 23.92
C ALA A 129 16.29 -9.51 24.40
N ARG A 130 15.41 -10.10 25.23
CA ARG A 130 15.59 -11.46 25.74
C ARG A 130 15.65 -12.49 24.62
N PHE A 131 14.75 -12.44 23.64
CA PHE A 131 14.68 -13.45 22.57
C PHE A 131 15.49 -13.09 21.31
N GLY A 132 16.11 -11.91 21.26
CA GLY A 132 16.76 -11.41 20.04
C GLY A 132 15.76 -11.16 18.90
N ALA A 133 14.56 -10.70 19.23
CA ALA A 133 13.51 -10.38 18.26
C ALA A 133 13.34 -8.87 18.12
N SER A 134 12.68 -8.43 17.05
CA SER A 134 12.24 -7.03 16.97
C SER A 134 11.07 -6.77 17.91
N VAL A 135 10.92 -5.54 18.42
CA VAL A 135 9.75 -5.14 19.22
C VAL A 135 8.45 -5.37 18.44
N ARG A 136 8.47 -5.13 17.12
CA ARG A 136 7.34 -5.44 16.22
C ARG A 136 6.98 -6.93 16.25
N HIS A 137 7.97 -7.82 16.21
CA HIS A 137 7.73 -9.27 16.31
C HIS A 137 7.07 -9.61 17.66
N VAL A 138 7.56 -9.05 18.77
CA VAL A 138 6.96 -9.25 20.10
C VAL A 138 5.50 -8.77 20.12
N ARG A 139 5.22 -7.56 19.64
CA ARG A 139 3.85 -7.01 19.52
C ARG A 139 2.93 -7.95 18.75
N GLN A 140 3.39 -8.50 17.63
CA GLN A 140 2.63 -9.46 16.83
C GLN A 140 2.32 -10.75 17.60
N ARG A 141 3.26 -11.27 18.39
CA ARG A 141 3.01 -12.42 19.27
C ARG A 141 2.01 -12.09 20.37
N LEU A 142 2.14 -10.92 21.00
CA LEU A 142 1.22 -10.48 22.04
C LEU A 142 -0.19 -10.24 21.50
N ALA A 143 -0.33 -9.72 20.29
CA ALA A 143 -1.65 -9.56 19.65
C ALA A 143 -2.35 -10.91 19.43
N LEU A 144 -1.62 -11.93 18.96
CA LEU A 144 -2.14 -13.29 18.83
C LEU A 144 -2.45 -13.92 20.20
N SER A 145 -1.64 -13.63 21.22
CA SER A 145 -1.87 -14.14 22.57
C SER A 145 -3.06 -13.47 23.25
N ALA A 146 -3.49 -12.31 22.76
CA ALA A 146 -4.67 -11.59 23.22
C ALA A 146 -5.98 -12.02 22.53
N LEU A 147 -5.95 -12.93 21.54
CA LEU A 147 -7.18 -13.47 20.93
C LEU A 147 -8.08 -14.16 21.97
N SER A 148 -9.39 -14.19 21.69
CA SER A 148 -10.37 -14.89 22.50
C SER A 148 -10.02 -16.37 22.67
N LEU A 149 -10.50 -16.99 23.76
CA LEU A 149 -10.29 -18.42 24.01
C LEU A 149 -10.91 -19.27 22.88
N THR A 150 -12.08 -18.88 22.38
CA THR A 150 -12.76 -19.51 21.25
C THR A 150 -11.86 -19.60 20.01
N LEU A 151 -11.21 -18.49 19.65
CA LEU A 151 -10.30 -18.44 18.50
C LEU A 151 -9.03 -19.25 18.72
N LYS A 152 -8.46 -19.21 19.92
CA LYS A 152 -7.27 -20.00 20.28
C LYS A 152 -7.54 -21.51 20.18
N ASP A 153 -8.69 -21.95 20.68
CA ASP A 153 -9.10 -23.35 20.60
C ASP A 153 -9.38 -23.78 19.16
N ALA A 154 -10.05 -22.94 18.37
CA ALA A 154 -10.24 -23.18 16.93
C ALA A 154 -8.91 -23.26 16.17
N PHE A 155 -7.94 -22.43 16.53
CA PHE A 155 -6.60 -22.44 15.94
C PHE A 155 -5.87 -23.76 16.26
N ARG A 156 -5.94 -24.24 17.51
CA ARG A 156 -5.39 -25.56 17.88
C ARG A 156 -6.02 -26.72 17.14
N LYS A 157 -7.34 -26.65 16.86
CA LYS A 157 -8.08 -27.67 16.13
C LYS A 157 -7.88 -27.62 14.61
N GLY A 158 -7.17 -26.60 14.09
CA GLY A 158 -7.02 -26.36 12.66
C GLY A 158 -8.27 -25.80 11.97
N GLU A 159 -9.27 -25.36 12.75
CA GLU A 159 -10.49 -24.72 12.26
C GLU A 159 -10.27 -23.23 11.94
N LEU A 160 -9.20 -22.64 12.47
CA LEU A 160 -8.72 -21.30 12.16
C LEU A 160 -7.30 -21.42 11.59
N GLY A 161 -7.01 -20.71 10.50
CA GLY A 161 -5.67 -20.60 9.93
C GLY A 161 -4.88 -19.44 10.55
N LEU A 162 -3.55 -19.47 10.46
CA LEU A 162 -2.69 -18.42 11.04
C LEU A 162 -2.99 -17.03 10.46
N ASP A 163 -3.15 -16.92 9.14
CA ASP A 163 -3.40 -15.62 8.51
C ASP A 163 -4.78 -15.06 8.87
N ALA A 164 -5.78 -15.92 9.02
CA ALA A 164 -7.08 -15.52 9.56
C ALA A 164 -6.98 -15.10 11.05
N ALA A 165 -6.22 -15.83 11.87
CA ALA A 165 -5.98 -15.45 13.27
C ALA A 165 -5.32 -14.07 13.39
N ARG A 166 -4.34 -13.76 12.52
CA ARG A 166 -3.72 -12.43 12.42
C ARG A 166 -4.74 -11.34 12.08
N ALA A 167 -5.69 -11.62 11.18
CA ALA A 167 -6.76 -10.67 10.85
C ALA A 167 -7.71 -10.42 12.04
N PHE A 168 -7.98 -11.41 12.89
CA PHE A 168 -8.79 -11.21 14.11
C PHE A 168 -8.13 -10.27 15.12
N CYS A 169 -6.80 -10.16 15.13
CA CYS A 169 -6.07 -9.21 15.97
C CYS A 169 -6.36 -7.74 15.62
N LEU A 170 -7.03 -7.46 14.48
CA LEU A 170 -7.43 -6.11 14.10
C LEU A 170 -8.40 -5.48 15.10
N VAL A 171 -9.18 -6.30 15.82
CA VAL A 171 -10.13 -5.83 16.83
C VAL A 171 -9.85 -6.52 18.17
N PRO A 172 -9.63 -5.79 19.27
CA PRO A 172 -9.38 -6.39 20.58
C PRO A 172 -10.63 -6.95 21.27
N ALA A 173 -11.83 -6.55 20.82
CA ALA A 173 -13.10 -6.94 21.41
C ALA A 173 -13.42 -8.43 21.13
N HIS A 174 -13.35 -9.26 22.18
CA HIS A 174 -13.53 -10.72 22.08
C HIS A 174 -14.93 -11.14 21.64
N ASP A 175 -15.96 -10.39 22.05
CA ASP A 175 -17.35 -10.59 21.62
C ASP A 175 -17.50 -10.45 20.10
N ARG A 176 -16.86 -9.43 19.50
CA ARG A 176 -16.86 -9.22 18.06
C ARG A 176 -16.04 -10.27 17.32
N GLN A 177 -14.88 -10.65 17.88
CA GLN A 177 -14.08 -11.75 17.35
C GLN A 177 -14.90 -13.04 17.26
N ASP A 178 -15.56 -13.41 18.35
CA ASP A 178 -16.35 -14.64 18.46
C ASP A 178 -17.59 -14.61 17.58
N ALA A 179 -18.29 -13.47 17.52
CA ALA A 179 -19.45 -13.29 16.65
C ALA A 179 -19.09 -13.45 15.17
N VAL A 180 -18.00 -12.85 14.71
CA VAL A 180 -17.52 -12.98 13.32
C VAL A 180 -17.09 -14.41 13.04
N PHE A 181 -16.34 -15.05 13.94
CA PHE A 181 -15.91 -16.43 13.74
C PHE A 181 -17.10 -17.41 13.68
N ALA A 182 -18.13 -17.19 14.51
CA ALA A 182 -19.33 -18.02 14.54
C ALA A 182 -20.06 -18.08 13.19
N ILE A 183 -20.16 -16.95 12.47
CA ILE A 183 -20.89 -16.86 11.20
C ILE A 183 -20.07 -17.30 9.97
N MET A 184 -18.74 -17.37 10.07
CA MET A 184 -17.89 -17.73 8.94
C MET A 184 -17.90 -19.25 8.66
N PRO A 185 -17.73 -19.68 7.40
CA PRO A 185 -17.56 -21.09 7.06
C PRO A 185 -16.20 -21.60 7.54
N LYS A 186 -16.17 -22.83 8.07
CA LYS A 186 -14.98 -23.46 8.64
C LYS A 186 -14.34 -24.41 7.61
N PRO A 187 -13.00 -24.53 7.56
CA PRO A 187 -12.04 -23.77 8.35
C PRO A 187 -11.90 -22.32 7.87
N VAL A 188 -11.73 -21.39 8.80
CA VAL A 188 -11.54 -19.97 8.51
C VAL A 188 -10.06 -19.73 8.20
N SER A 189 -9.72 -19.59 6.92
CA SER A 189 -8.33 -19.38 6.47
C SER A 189 -8.10 -18.04 5.76
N ASN A 190 -9.16 -17.44 5.20
CA ASN A 190 -9.05 -16.24 4.39
C ASN A 190 -9.03 -14.96 5.26
N ALA A 191 -7.84 -14.38 5.42
CA ALA A 191 -7.63 -13.13 6.16
C ALA A 191 -8.44 -11.93 5.61
N TYR A 192 -8.56 -11.81 4.28
CA TYR A 192 -9.35 -10.73 3.67
C TYR A 192 -10.82 -10.81 4.08
N ALA A 193 -11.40 -12.01 4.06
CA ALA A 193 -12.79 -12.21 4.45
C ALA A 193 -13.00 -11.83 5.93
N VAL A 194 -12.11 -12.28 6.82
CA VAL A 194 -12.15 -11.92 8.25
C VAL A 194 -12.11 -10.40 8.44
N ARG A 195 -11.16 -9.70 7.79
CA ARG A 195 -11.06 -8.24 7.86
C ARG A 195 -12.34 -7.57 7.37
N SER A 196 -12.88 -8.01 6.24
CA SER A 196 -14.12 -7.45 5.68
C SER A 196 -15.28 -7.49 6.69
N TYR A 197 -15.48 -8.61 7.40
CA TYR A 197 -16.48 -8.70 8.47
C TYR A 197 -16.13 -7.82 9.69
N LEU A 198 -14.86 -7.79 10.10
CA LEU A 198 -14.41 -7.00 11.26
C LEU A 198 -14.45 -5.49 11.00
N THR A 199 -14.33 -5.05 9.75
CA THR A 199 -14.31 -3.65 9.34
C THR A 199 -15.57 -3.24 8.61
N GLN A 200 -16.66 -4.00 8.73
CA GLN A 200 -17.94 -3.61 8.14
C GLN A 200 -18.37 -2.23 8.68
N GLY A 201 -18.62 -1.30 7.76
CA GLY A 201 -18.95 0.10 8.07
C GLY A 201 -17.74 1.05 8.14
N ALA A 202 -16.52 0.54 8.21
CA ALA A 202 -15.31 1.35 8.16
C ALA A 202 -14.89 1.63 6.71
N VAL A 203 -14.25 2.77 6.49
CA VAL A 203 -13.73 3.22 5.19
C VAL A 203 -12.23 2.99 5.14
N ARG A 204 -11.68 2.51 4.01
CA ARG A 204 -10.23 2.38 3.87
C ARG A 204 -9.58 3.75 3.70
N ALA A 205 -8.35 3.93 4.18
CA ALA A 205 -7.58 5.15 3.91
C ALA A 205 -7.30 5.37 2.41
N SER A 206 -7.34 4.30 1.61
CA SER A 206 -7.26 4.35 0.15
C SER A 206 -8.55 4.77 -0.54
N ASP A 207 -9.65 4.99 0.19
CA ASP A 207 -10.90 5.47 -0.39
C ASP A 207 -10.74 6.92 -0.87
N ARG A 208 -11.47 7.30 -1.92
CA ARG A 208 -11.43 8.65 -2.48
C ARG A 208 -11.76 9.74 -1.45
N LEU A 209 -12.70 9.48 -0.54
CA LEU A 209 -13.08 10.45 0.48
C LEU A 209 -11.98 10.62 1.52
N ALA A 210 -11.37 9.51 1.93
CA ALA A 210 -10.25 9.52 2.87
C ALA A 210 -9.03 10.25 2.28
N ARG A 211 -8.74 10.07 0.98
CA ARG A 211 -7.68 10.81 0.28
C ARG A 211 -7.98 12.30 0.16
N PHE A 212 -9.22 12.65 -0.21
CA PHE A 212 -9.63 14.04 -0.37
C PHE A 212 -9.59 14.82 0.95
N VAL A 213 -10.08 14.22 2.04
CA VAL A 213 -10.07 14.85 3.37
C VAL A 213 -8.66 14.84 3.97
N GLY A 214 -7.95 13.72 3.84
CA GLY A 214 -6.66 13.47 4.48
C GLY A 214 -6.81 12.90 5.90
N LEU A 215 -5.87 12.03 6.28
CA LEU A 215 -5.90 11.37 7.59
C LEU A 215 -5.74 12.35 8.76
N GLU A 216 -4.87 13.34 8.62
CA GLU A 216 -4.61 14.33 9.68
C GLU A 216 -5.86 15.17 10.00
N ALA A 217 -6.56 15.64 8.96
CA ALA A 217 -7.80 16.40 9.13
C ALA A 217 -8.92 15.52 9.75
N TYR A 218 -8.96 14.25 9.37
CA TYR A 218 -9.90 13.28 9.93
C TYR A 218 -9.63 13.00 11.42
N GLU A 219 -8.37 12.76 11.81
CA GLU A 219 -7.96 12.57 13.20
C GLU A 219 -8.21 13.85 14.02
N ALA A 220 -7.92 15.03 13.47
CA ALA A 220 -8.17 16.32 14.13
C ALA A 220 -9.66 16.58 14.41
N ALA A 221 -10.56 16.03 13.59
CA ALA A 221 -12.01 16.10 13.80
C ALA A 221 -12.55 15.03 14.76
N GLY A 222 -11.67 14.26 15.42
CA GLY A 222 -12.05 13.18 16.33
C GLY A 222 -12.38 11.85 15.64
N GLY A 223 -11.99 11.70 14.37
CA GLY A 223 -12.12 10.44 13.64
C GLY A 223 -11.20 9.35 14.21
N ILE A 224 -11.69 8.12 14.28
CA ILE A 224 -10.93 6.98 14.81
C ILE A 224 -10.24 6.25 13.65
N VAL A 225 -8.91 6.22 13.69
CA VAL A 225 -8.07 5.50 12.71
C VAL A 225 -7.56 4.20 13.32
N ARG A 226 -7.80 3.10 12.61
CA ARG A 226 -7.33 1.77 12.97
C ARG A 226 -6.30 1.28 11.96
N ARG A 227 -5.14 0.85 12.45
CA ARG A 227 -4.03 0.33 11.64
C ARG A 227 -3.85 -1.16 11.92
N ASP A 228 -3.67 -1.97 10.89
CA ASP A 228 -3.42 -3.41 11.04
C ASP A 228 -1.93 -3.65 11.42
N LEU A 229 -1.70 -4.39 12.51
CA LEU A 229 -0.35 -4.67 13.03
C LEU A 229 0.45 -5.66 12.13
N PHE A 230 -0.25 -6.47 11.35
CA PHE A 230 0.33 -7.48 10.48
C PHE A 230 0.47 -6.97 9.03
N GLU A 231 -0.36 -6.01 8.61
CA GLU A 231 -0.31 -5.39 7.28
C GLU A 231 -0.29 -3.85 7.39
N GLU A 232 0.89 -3.24 7.32
CA GLU A 232 1.10 -1.80 7.55
C GLU A 232 0.33 -0.90 6.57
N ASP A 233 0.09 -1.38 5.35
CA ASP A 233 -0.65 -0.63 4.33
C ASP A 233 -2.17 -0.62 4.57
N LEU A 234 -2.67 -1.45 5.49
CA LEU A 234 -4.10 -1.52 5.81
C LEU A 234 -4.47 -0.57 6.95
N VAL A 235 -5.06 0.55 6.55
CA VAL A 235 -5.58 1.58 7.45
C VAL A 235 -7.09 1.76 7.22
N PHE A 236 -7.86 1.76 8.30
CA PHE A 236 -9.31 1.88 8.32
C PHE A 236 -9.74 3.09 9.15
N LEU A 237 -10.81 3.76 8.70
CA LEU A 237 -11.46 4.89 9.34
C LEU A 237 -12.83 4.41 9.83
N ASP A 238 -13.03 4.37 11.15
CA ASP A 238 -14.21 3.75 11.77
C ASP A 238 -15.45 4.67 11.81
N SER A 239 -15.25 5.98 11.69
CA SER A 239 -16.32 7.00 11.73
C SER A 239 -16.59 7.55 10.31
N PRO A 240 -17.41 6.87 9.48
CA PRO A 240 -17.73 7.34 8.13
C PRO A 240 -18.51 8.66 8.14
N ASP A 241 -19.30 8.93 9.18
CA ASP A 241 -20.09 10.17 9.28
C ASP A 241 -19.19 11.41 9.40
N VAL A 242 -18.12 11.32 10.21
CA VAL A 242 -17.11 12.39 10.32
C VAL A 242 -16.42 12.61 8.97
N LEU A 243 -16.08 11.53 8.27
CA LEU A 243 -15.45 11.61 6.96
C LEU A 243 -16.36 12.29 5.94
N ASN A 244 -17.65 11.90 5.88
CA ASN A 244 -18.64 12.49 5.00
C ASN A 244 -18.88 13.97 5.33
N ALA A 245 -18.98 14.32 6.62
CA ALA A 245 -19.17 15.71 7.05
C ALA A 245 -17.99 16.60 6.64
N LEU A 246 -16.75 16.15 6.85
CA LEU A 246 -15.55 16.87 6.44
C LEU A 246 -15.44 17.02 4.92
N ALA A 247 -15.72 15.95 4.17
CA ALA A 247 -15.74 15.99 2.71
C ALA A 247 -16.80 16.98 2.20
N THR A 248 -17.99 16.98 2.81
CA THR A 248 -19.07 17.92 2.47
C THR A 248 -18.65 19.36 2.73
N ALA A 249 -18.14 19.65 3.93
CA ALA A 249 -17.72 20.99 4.32
C ALA A 249 -16.63 21.53 3.38
N LYS A 250 -15.64 20.70 3.04
CA LYS A 250 -14.55 21.07 2.13
C LYS A 250 -15.02 21.34 0.70
N LEU A 251 -16.02 20.61 0.20
CA LEU A 251 -16.61 20.88 -1.11
C LEU A 251 -17.53 22.11 -1.10
N GLU A 252 -18.18 22.39 0.03
CA GLU A 252 -19.10 23.53 0.17
C GLU A 252 -18.36 24.87 0.05
N GLU A 253 -17.08 24.93 0.43
CA GLU A 253 -16.21 26.11 0.18
C GLU A 253 -16.11 26.47 -1.30
N LEU A 254 -16.26 25.50 -2.21
CA LEU A 254 -16.20 25.72 -3.66
C LEU A 254 -17.53 26.22 -4.25
N ARG A 255 -18.62 26.21 -3.48
CA ARG A 255 -19.93 26.68 -3.94
C ARG A 255 -19.93 28.18 -4.24
N ALA A 256 -19.43 28.99 -3.30
CA ALA A 256 -19.51 30.45 -3.40
C ALA A 256 -18.74 31.00 -4.64
N PRO A 257 -17.52 30.54 -4.95
CA PRO A 257 -16.82 30.93 -6.19
C PRO A 257 -17.61 30.60 -7.46
N LEU A 258 -18.29 29.45 -7.51
CA LEU A 258 -19.07 29.06 -8.69
C LEU A 258 -20.35 29.90 -8.82
N LEU A 259 -21.07 30.17 -7.74
CA LEU A 259 -22.23 31.06 -7.80
C LEU A 259 -21.82 32.48 -8.23
N ALA A 260 -20.66 32.98 -7.77
CA ALA A 260 -20.12 34.27 -8.18
C ALA A 260 -19.77 34.34 -9.69
N GLN A 261 -19.53 33.20 -10.34
CA GLN A 261 -19.34 33.14 -11.80
C GLN A 261 -20.65 33.26 -12.60
N GLY A 262 -21.82 33.25 -11.95
CA GLY A 262 -23.13 33.41 -12.61
C GLY A 262 -23.91 32.12 -12.84
N TRP A 263 -23.48 31.00 -12.24
CA TRP A 263 -24.20 29.71 -12.32
C TRP A 263 -25.47 29.73 -11.47
N GLY A 264 -26.60 29.27 -12.01
CA GLY A 264 -27.90 29.33 -11.34
C GLY A 264 -28.04 28.41 -10.12
N TRP A 265 -27.33 27.29 -10.11
CA TRP A 265 -27.31 26.36 -8.98
C TRP A 265 -26.01 25.56 -8.94
N VAL A 266 -25.66 25.06 -7.75
CA VAL A 266 -24.52 24.18 -7.52
C VAL A 266 -25.00 22.99 -6.71
N ASN A 267 -24.68 21.78 -7.15
CA ASN A 267 -24.98 20.54 -6.46
C ASN A 267 -23.68 19.82 -6.08
N ILE A 268 -23.62 19.30 -4.87
CA ILE A 268 -22.45 18.58 -4.35
C ILE A 268 -22.83 17.12 -4.26
N ASN A 269 -22.09 16.26 -4.98
CA ASN A 269 -22.31 14.83 -4.98
C ASN A 269 -21.09 14.08 -4.43
N ILE A 270 -21.29 13.47 -3.27
CA ILE A 270 -20.26 12.73 -2.55
C ILE A 270 -20.48 11.21 -2.71
N GLY A 271 -21.54 10.76 -3.37
CA GLY A 271 -22.02 9.37 -3.31
C GLY A 271 -21.31 8.36 -4.22
N THR A 272 -21.15 8.65 -5.51
CA THR A 272 -20.85 7.59 -6.49
C THR A 272 -19.56 7.74 -7.29
N GLY A 273 -18.74 8.78 -7.06
CA GLY A 273 -17.48 9.00 -7.79
C GLY A 273 -17.65 9.30 -9.29
N ARG A 274 -18.83 9.07 -9.85
CA ARG A 274 -19.32 9.67 -11.09
C ARG A 274 -20.27 10.79 -10.71
N GLY A 275 -19.97 12.01 -11.16
CA GLY A 275 -21.03 12.99 -11.34
C GLY A 275 -22.13 12.34 -12.18
N ASP A 276 -23.33 12.18 -11.63
CA ASP A 276 -24.50 11.58 -12.29
C ASP A 276 -25.06 12.52 -13.38
N ALA A 277 -24.16 13.15 -14.14
CA ALA A 277 -24.41 14.08 -15.22
C ALA A 277 -24.51 13.37 -16.59
N GLY A 278 -24.27 12.05 -16.63
CA GLY A 278 -24.25 11.26 -17.87
C GLY A 278 -25.55 11.25 -18.67
N SER A 279 -26.64 11.76 -18.11
CA SER A 279 -27.95 11.89 -18.77
C SER A 279 -28.51 13.33 -18.79
N MET A 280 -27.71 14.33 -18.40
CA MET A 280 -28.15 15.73 -18.33
C MET A 280 -27.63 16.53 -19.53
N HIS A 281 -28.51 17.28 -20.20
CA HIS A 281 -28.11 18.18 -21.28
C HIS A 281 -27.18 19.26 -20.74
N ARG A 282 -26.12 19.59 -21.49
CA ARG A 282 -25.13 20.60 -21.10
C ARG A 282 -25.14 21.80 -22.04
N ILE A 283 -25.05 23.01 -21.49
CA ILE A 283 -24.70 24.20 -22.25
C ILE A 283 -23.22 24.13 -22.67
N ARG A 284 -22.95 24.46 -23.92
CA ARG A 284 -21.58 24.61 -24.42
C ARG A 284 -21.17 26.08 -24.33
N PRO A 285 -19.90 26.36 -24.05
CA PRO A 285 -19.41 27.72 -24.20
C PRO A 285 -19.55 28.14 -25.67
N GLU A 286 -19.84 29.41 -25.88
CA GLU A 286 -19.75 30.08 -27.17
C GLU A 286 -18.38 30.78 -27.24
N TRP A 287 -17.91 31.12 -28.44
CA TRP A 287 -16.61 31.78 -28.62
C TRP A 287 -16.81 33.16 -29.20
N HIS A 288 -16.16 34.16 -28.59
CA HIS A 288 -15.99 35.47 -29.21
C HIS A 288 -15.18 35.31 -30.50
N GLN A 289 -15.48 36.13 -31.51
CA GLN A 289 -14.63 36.18 -32.69
C GLN A 289 -13.26 36.75 -32.29
N PRO A 290 -12.17 36.01 -32.51
CA PRO A 290 -10.84 36.50 -32.21
C PRO A 290 -10.49 37.68 -33.12
N THR A 291 -9.76 38.65 -32.58
CA THR A 291 -9.23 39.76 -33.36
C THR A 291 -8.12 39.28 -34.29
N ASP A 292 -7.86 40.03 -35.36
CA ASP A 292 -6.77 39.73 -36.31
C ASP A 292 -5.41 39.62 -35.60
N GLU A 293 -5.19 40.42 -34.54
CA GLU A 293 -3.99 40.36 -33.70
C GLU A 293 -3.89 39.05 -32.91
N GLN A 294 -5.00 38.57 -32.33
CA GLN A 294 -5.05 37.30 -31.60
C GLN A 294 -4.85 36.11 -32.54
N ILE A 295 -5.40 36.16 -33.75
CA ILE A 295 -5.18 35.14 -34.79
C ILE A 295 -3.71 35.11 -35.22
N ALA A 296 -3.11 36.27 -35.47
CA ALA A 296 -1.70 36.38 -35.85
C ALA A 296 -0.77 35.86 -34.74
N ALA A 297 -1.03 36.24 -33.48
CA ALA A 297 -0.27 35.77 -32.33
C ALA A 297 -0.39 34.25 -32.13
N ALA A 298 -1.61 33.69 -32.26
CA ALA A 298 -1.84 32.25 -32.14
C ALA A 298 -1.10 31.46 -33.23
N ARG A 299 -1.10 31.96 -34.48
CA ARG A 299 -0.36 31.33 -35.60
C ARG A 299 1.14 31.28 -35.34
N VAL A 300 1.74 32.38 -34.88
CA VAL A 300 3.17 32.41 -34.54
C VAL A 300 3.51 31.37 -33.47
N LEU A 301 2.67 31.22 -32.46
CA LEU A 301 2.85 30.22 -31.40
C LEU A 301 2.64 28.79 -31.92
N GLN A 302 1.65 28.56 -32.79
CA GLN A 302 1.40 27.26 -33.42
C GLN A 302 2.55 26.83 -34.34
N ASP A 303 3.10 27.75 -35.14
CA ASP A 303 4.25 27.48 -36.02
C ASP A 303 5.49 27.11 -35.19
N LYS A 304 5.75 27.86 -34.11
CA LYS A 304 6.82 27.53 -33.15
C LYS A 304 6.61 26.18 -32.48
N ALA A 305 5.38 25.86 -32.07
CA ALA A 305 5.06 24.56 -31.49
C ALA A 305 5.33 23.42 -32.50
N ALA A 306 4.95 23.60 -33.76
CA ALA A 306 5.19 22.61 -34.82
C ALA A 306 6.69 22.40 -35.10
N ASP A 307 7.49 23.46 -35.04
CA ASP A 307 8.94 23.39 -35.17
C ASP A 307 9.60 22.67 -33.98
N LEU A 308 9.16 22.98 -32.75
CA LEU A 308 9.61 22.30 -31.53
C LEU A 308 9.22 20.82 -31.51
N GLU A 309 7.99 20.48 -31.93
CA GLU A 309 7.55 19.09 -32.07
C GLU A 309 8.37 18.33 -33.13
N ARG A 310 8.80 19.01 -34.20
CA ARG A 310 9.69 18.41 -35.21
C ARG A 310 11.10 18.19 -34.65
N ALA A 311 11.61 19.10 -33.84
CA ALA A 311 12.90 18.94 -33.14
C ALA A 311 12.85 17.81 -32.09
N LEU A 312 11.77 17.72 -31.33
CA LEU A 312 11.53 16.65 -30.34
C LEU A 312 11.38 15.26 -30.97
N LYS A 313 10.98 15.15 -32.23
CA LYS A 313 11.03 13.86 -32.96
C LYS A 313 12.46 13.36 -33.17
N ALA A 314 13.43 14.26 -33.29
CA ALA A 314 14.84 13.91 -33.45
C ALA A 314 15.53 13.65 -32.10
N ASP A 315 15.13 14.36 -31.03
CA ASP A 315 15.60 14.15 -29.66
C ASP A 315 14.43 14.21 -28.66
N PRO A 316 13.76 13.07 -28.39
CA PRO A 316 12.57 13.02 -27.53
C PRO A 316 12.83 13.30 -26.06
N THR A 317 14.10 13.29 -25.62
CA THR A 317 14.50 13.44 -24.21
C THR A 317 14.94 14.85 -23.85
N ASN A 318 14.88 15.79 -24.80
CA ASN A 318 15.35 17.14 -24.59
C ASN A 318 14.40 17.94 -23.67
N GLU A 319 14.71 17.95 -22.38
CA GLU A 319 13.90 18.63 -21.34
C GLU A 319 13.65 20.11 -21.62
N THR A 320 14.60 20.81 -22.26
CA THR A 320 14.43 22.24 -22.58
C THR A 320 13.38 22.47 -23.66
N LEU A 321 13.38 21.64 -24.72
CA LEU A 321 12.37 21.72 -25.78
C LEU A 321 10.99 21.27 -25.28
N ILE A 322 10.94 20.28 -24.38
CA ILE A 322 9.69 19.85 -23.71
C ILE A 322 9.09 21.01 -22.91
N ALA A 323 9.89 21.65 -22.05
CA ALA A 323 9.43 22.76 -21.22
C ALA A 323 8.95 23.97 -22.04
N GLU A 324 9.66 24.31 -23.14
CA GLU A 324 9.25 25.39 -24.04
C GLU A 324 7.95 25.05 -24.76
N LEU A 325 7.80 23.81 -25.24
CA LEU A 325 6.57 23.34 -25.88
C LEU A 325 5.37 23.35 -24.91
N ASP A 326 5.56 22.91 -23.67
CA ASP A 326 4.53 22.93 -22.63
C ASP A 326 4.12 24.37 -22.27
N THR A 327 5.07 25.30 -22.27
CA THR A 327 4.79 26.73 -22.07
C THR A 327 3.92 27.27 -23.20
N ILE A 328 4.29 27.02 -24.46
CA ILE A 328 3.52 27.47 -25.63
C ILE A 328 2.11 26.85 -25.65
N ARG A 329 1.99 25.56 -25.35
CA ARG A 329 0.70 24.87 -25.23
C ARG A 329 -0.17 25.48 -24.14
N THR A 330 0.44 25.86 -23.02
CA THR A 330 -0.26 26.55 -21.93
C THR A 330 -0.77 27.92 -22.39
N THR A 331 0.08 28.73 -23.04
CA THR A 331 -0.33 30.04 -23.58
C THR A 331 -1.45 29.92 -24.62
N LEU A 332 -1.37 28.96 -25.55
CA LEU A 332 -2.42 28.75 -26.55
C LEU A 332 -3.75 28.34 -25.91
N ARG A 333 -3.70 27.50 -24.87
CA ARG A 333 -4.90 27.14 -24.09
C ARG A 333 -5.51 28.36 -23.40
N GLU A 334 -4.69 29.19 -22.74
CA GLU A 334 -5.14 30.42 -22.07
C GLU A 334 -5.79 31.40 -23.06
N MET A 335 -5.21 31.57 -24.25
CA MET A 335 -5.80 32.39 -25.32
C MET A 335 -7.17 31.86 -25.78
N SER A 336 -7.31 30.55 -25.92
CA SER A 336 -8.57 29.89 -26.30
C SER A 336 -9.64 30.03 -25.21
N GLU A 337 -9.26 29.83 -23.94
CA GLU A 337 -10.12 29.97 -22.78
C GLU A 337 -10.62 31.40 -22.61
N ALA A 338 -9.76 32.41 -22.82
CA ALA A 338 -10.11 33.83 -22.75
C ALA A 338 -11.17 34.25 -23.80
N LEU A 339 -11.29 33.52 -24.90
CA LEU A 339 -12.28 33.77 -25.94
C LEU A 339 -13.58 32.99 -25.73
N SER A 340 -13.56 31.99 -24.86
CA SER A 340 -14.75 31.21 -24.52
C SER A 340 -15.58 31.96 -23.48
N TYR A 341 -16.89 32.02 -23.69
CA TYR A 341 -17.83 32.60 -22.73
C TYR A 341 -19.11 31.77 -22.67
N PHE A 342 -19.81 31.85 -21.55
CA PHE A 342 -21.18 31.36 -21.44
C PHE A 342 -22.11 32.56 -21.54
N ASP A 343 -23.13 32.44 -22.37
CA ASP A 343 -24.23 33.42 -22.43
C ASP A 343 -24.83 33.58 -21.02
N PRO A 344 -24.77 34.78 -20.41
CA PRO A 344 -25.19 34.98 -19.03
C PRO A 344 -26.63 34.53 -18.74
N GLU A 345 -27.54 34.64 -19.72
CA GLU A 345 -28.93 34.20 -19.58
C GLU A 345 -29.02 32.66 -19.51
N LYS A 346 -28.23 31.96 -20.33
CA LYS A 346 -28.17 30.49 -20.34
C LYS A 346 -27.41 29.96 -19.13
N GLN A 347 -26.38 30.67 -18.69
CA GLN A 347 -25.56 30.33 -17.53
C GLN A 347 -26.37 30.38 -16.22
N ALA A 348 -27.25 31.37 -16.08
CA ALA A 348 -28.17 31.47 -14.94
C ALA A 348 -29.22 30.35 -14.89
N LEU A 349 -29.52 29.69 -16.03
CA LEU A 349 -30.43 28.55 -16.11
C LEU A 349 -29.72 27.19 -15.99
N ALA A 350 -28.41 27.19 -16.13
CA ALA A 350 -27.55 26.03 -15.97
C ALA A 350 -26.89 26.03 -14.58
N GLY A 351 -26.35 24.89 -14.18
CA GLY A 351 -25.67 24.75 -12.91
C GLY A 351 -24.41 23.90 -12.98
N CYS A 352 -23.82 23.72 -11.81
CA CYS A 352 -22.58 22.98 -11.62
C CYS A 352 -22.80 21.79 -10.72
N VAL A 353 -22.13 20.68 -11.02
CA VAL A 353 -22.02 19.54 -10.12
C VAL A 353 -20.57 19.40 -9.70
N ILE A 354 -20.34 19.41 -8.39
CA ILE A 354 -19.04 19.16 -7.79
C ILE A 354 -19.05 17.71 -7.28
N SER A 355 -18.02 16.95 -7.64
CA SER A 355 -17.81 15.58 -7.18
C SER A 355 -16.35 15.33 -6.83
N ILE A 356 -16.09 14.18 -6.22
CA ILE A 356 -14.73 13.70 -5.94
C ILE A 356 -14.51 12.48 -6.83
N ASP A 357 -13.43 12.49 -7.61
CA ASP A 357 -13.04 11.38 -8.48
C ASP A 357 -12.52 10.16 -7.68
N PHE A 358 -12.04 9.12 -8.36
CA PHE A 358 -11.51 7.93 -7.69
C PHE A 358 -10.14 8.14 -7.01
N GLU A 359 -9.41 9.19 -7.39
CA GLU A 359 -8.10 9.53 -6.84
C GLU A 359 -8.22 10.45 -5.62
N GLY A 360 -9.37 11.07 -5.41
CA GLY A 360 -9.61 12.03 -4.33
C GLY A 360 -9.46 13.48 -4.77
N HIS A 361 -9.41 13.76 -6.07
CA HIS A 361 -9.42 15.12 -6.60
C HIS A 361 -10.85 15.62 -6.81
N VAL A 362 -11.01 16.94 -6.76
CA VAL A 362 -12.28 17.60 -7.04
C VAL A 362 -12.50 17.65 -8.55
N ASP A 363 -13.61 17.09 -9.01
CA ASP A 363 -14.10 17.22 -10.37
C ASP A 363 -15.32 18.15 -10.38
N THR A 364 -15.28 19.18 -11.22
CA THR A 364 -16.37 20.16 -11.36
C THR A 364 -16.92 20.15 -12.77
N ILE A 365 -18.16 19.67 -12.90
CA ILE A 365 -18.86 19.65 -14.17
C ILE A 365 -19.77 20.88 -14.24
N ILE A 366 -19.38 21.83 -15.08
CA ILE A 366 -20.16 23.06 -15.35
C ILE A 366 -21.12 22.90 -16.53
N GLY A 367 -22.15 23.74 -16.54
CA GLY A 367 -23.07 23.86 -17.67
C GLY A 367 -24.23 22.89 -17.69
N ILE A 368 -24.63 22.30 -16.56
CA ILE A 368 -25.66 21.27 -16.50
C ILE A 368 -27.06 21.89 -16.49
N ILE A 369 -27.95 21.42 -17.38
CA ILE A 369 -29.35 21.86 -17.44
C ILE A 369 -30.19 20.94 -16.55
N ALA A 370 -30.96 21.52 -15.62
CA ALA A 370 -31.86 20.76 -14.75
C ALA A 370 -32.96 20.02 -15.56
N LYS A 371 -33.35 18.81 -15.13
CA LYS A 371 -34.42 18.03 -15.77
C LYS A 371 -35.71 18.87 -15.82
N GLY A 372 -36.18 19.19 -17.04
CA GLY A 372 -37.40 19.97 -17.29
C GLY A 372 -37.18 21.29 -18.04
N ASN A 373 -35.93 21.78 -18.13
CA ASN A 373 -35.60 22.99 -18.89
C ASN A 373 -35.08 22.65 -20.29
N HIS A 374 -35.59 23.33 -21.33
CA HIS A 374 -35.09 23.24 -22.70
C HIS A 374 -34.42 24.56 -23.08
N ILE A 375 -33.12 24.51 -23.40
CA ILE A 375 -32.35 25.67 -23.88
C ILE A 375 -31.92 25.36 -25.32
N GLY A 376 -32.32 26.19 -26.28
CA GLY A 376 -31.85 26.10 -27.66
C GLY A 376 -30.37 26.51 -27.76
N GLN A 377 -29.55 25.73 -28.48
CA GLN A 377 -28.14 26.04 -28.74
C GLN A 377 -27.92 26.35 -30.22
N ARG A 378 -27.14 27.39 -30.51
CA ARG A 378 -26.55 27.61 -31.82
C ARG A 378 -25.09 27.17 -31.76
N SER A 379 -24.64 26.37 -32.72
CA SER A 379 -23.25 25.92 -32.79
C SER A 379 -22.37 27.03 -33.37
N THR A 380 -21.52 27.64 -32.54
CA THR A 380 -20.42 28.50 -32.99
C THR A 380 -19.15 27.67 -33.19
N PRO A 381 -18.31 27.95 -34.20
CA PRO A 381 -17.02 27.29 -34.37
C PRO A 381 -16.11 27.54 -33.15
N THR A 382 -15.21 26.61 -32.84
CA THR A 382 -14.23 26.77 -31.76
C THR A 382 -13.10 27.72 -32.16
N PHE A 383 -12.35 28.24 -31.18
CA PHE A 383 -11.16 29.06 -31.45
C PHE A 383 -10.14 28.38 -32.38
N ASP A 384 -9.90 27.07 -32.21
CA ASP A 384 -9.03 26.30 -33.12
C ASP A 384 -9.58 26.28 -34.55
N GLN A 385 -10.89 26.13 -34.72
CA GLN A 385 -11.53 26.15 -36.05
C GLN A 385 -11.50 27.54 -36.70
N MET A 386 -11.47 28.60 -35.89
CA MET A 386 -11.39 29.99 -36.36
C MET A 386 -9.94 30.39 -36.73
N THR A 387 -8.93 29.78 -36.11
CA THR A 387 -7.52 30.09 -36.35
C THR A 387 -6.89 29.23 -37.45
N GLN A 388 -7.39 28.01 -37.65
CA GLN A 388 -6.96 27.09 -38.71
C GLN A 388 -7.70 27.36 -40.02
N GLY A 389 -7.01 27.92 -41.01
CA GLY A 389 -7.47 27.86 -42.41
C GLY A 389 -7.49 26.39 -42.85
N HIS A 390 -8.68 25.86 -43.17
CA HIS A 390 -8.97 24.50 -43.67
C HIS A 390 -7.76 23.55 -43.79
N GLY A 391 -7.43 22.82 -42.71
CA GLY A 391 -6.44 21.73 -42.80
C GLY A 391 -5.84 21.26 -41.47
N PHE A 392 -6.45 20.22 -40.90
CA PHE A 392 -5.87 19.20 -40.00
C PHE A 392 -5.78 19.39 -38.46
N VAL A 393 -6.17 18.27 -37.82
CA VAL A 393 -6.07 17.77 -36.43
C VAL A 393 -6.74 18.59 -35.32
N THR A 394 -8.03 18.27 -35.11
CA THR A 394 -8.66 18.27 -33.78
C THR A 394 -7.76 17.59 -32.76
N PHE A 395 -7.26 18.34 -31.78
CA PHE A 395 -6.77 17.74 -30.54
C PHE A 395 -7.93 16.95 -29.93
N GLY A 396 -7.77 15.64 -29.89
CA GLY A 396 -8.74 14.73 -29.30
C GLY A 396 -9.02 15.16 -27.87
N ARG A 397 -10.22 15.67 -27.64
CA ARG A 397 -10.81 15.76 -26.32
C ARG A 397 -11.07 14.31 -25.90
N GLN A 398 -10.12 13.71 -25.19
CA GLN A 398 -10.45 12.57 -24.34
C GLN A 398 -11.39 13.10 -23.26
N ILE A 399 -12.66 12.70 -23.42
CA ILE A 399 -13.71 12.74 -22.40
C ILE A 399 -13.72 11.36 -21.77
#